data_AF-A0A0A7U0E6-F1
#
_entry.id   AF-A0A0A7U0E6-F1
#
_cell.length_a   1.000
_cell.length_b   1.000
_cell.length_c   1.000
_cell.angle_alpha   90.00
_cell.angle_beta   90.00
_cell.angle_gamma   90.00
#
_symmetry.space_group_name_H-M   'P 1'
#
loop_
_entity.id
_entity.type
_entity.pdbx_description
1 polymer ?
#
loop_
_entity_poly.entity_id
_entity_poly.type
_entity_poly.pdbx_seq_one_letter_code
_entity_poly.pdbx_strand_id
1 'polypeptide(L)'
;MHKGCFYGRCLGFQSTPAIRPCLQTIAIGLVAFGENYKRHQSGIGVAASSFFTSGKYAIDPELRGAEFERITQNLDVHFWKAFWNITETEVLSSLASMTSTTVKVNRALSLPPIPFDLPLASNHRASVTIAPPSAHIGSAPVQMRLISYDLREGQDSETLLSLARSEGGALSLSLGLKTKRLPSSSCLLIHFHGGGFVAQTSKSHEPYLKSWSQDLGVPILSVDYSFA
;
A
#
# COMPACT_ATOMS: atom_id res chain seq x y z
N MET A 1 29.68 18.43 1.81
CA MET A 1 28.53 18.25 0.90
C MET A 1 27.28 18.47 1.73
N HIS A 2 26.49 19.53 1.46
CA HIS A 2 25.25 19.79 2.21
C HIS A 2 24.24 18.71 1.88
N LYS A 3 23.93 17.83 2.85
CA LYS A 3 23.03 16.70 2.61
C LYS A 3 21.58 17.19 2.48
N GLY A 4 21.25 18.35 3.05
CA GLY A 4 19.94 18.97 2.98
C GLY A 4 19.41 19.16 1.56
N CYS A 5 20.22 19.63 0.61
CA CYS A 5 19.76 19.83 -0.78
C CYS A 5 19.28 18.51 -1.43
N PHE A 6 19.92 17.39 -1.08
CA PHE A 6 19.51 16.07 -1.56
C PHE A 6 18.14 15.67 -0.98
N TYR A 7 17.96 15.75 0.33
CA TYR A 7 16.70 15.39 0.99
C TYR A 7 15.56 16.37 0.66
N GLY A 8 15.90 17.61 0.32
CA GLY A 8 14.96 18.64 -0.11
C GLY A 8 14.40 18.39 -1.52
N ARG A 9 15.28 18.21 -2.51
CA ARG A 9 14.89 18.18 -3.94
C ARG A 9 14.91 16.80 -4.58
N CYS A 10 15.83 15.94 -4.15
CA CYS A 10 16.17 14.70 -4.84
C CYS A 10 15.72 13.44 -4.08
N LEU A 11 14.97 13.59 -2.98
CA LEU A 11 14.52 12.44 -2.19
C LEU A 11 13.71 11.47 -3.06
N GLY A 12 14.18 10.22 -3.13
CA GLY A 12 13.55 9.17 -3.92
C GLY A 12 13.84 9.22 -5.42
N PHE A 13 14.84 9.98 -5.88
CA PHE A 13 15.21 10.05 -7.30
C PHE A 13 15.54 8.67 -7.89
N GLN A 14 16.17 7.80 -7.09
CA GLN A 14 16.51 6.43 -7.44
C GLN A 14 15.30 5.51 -7.55
N SER A 15 14.18 5.92 -6.98
CA SER A 15 12.94 5.15 -6.97
C SER A 15 12.04 5.55 -8.14
N THR A 16 11.09 4.67 -8.48
CA THR A 16 10.10 4.93 -9.51
C THR A 16 9.32 6.22 -9.22
N PRO A 17 8.93 7.01 -10.23
CA PRO A 17 8.21 8.27 -10.00
C PRO A 17 6.95 8.11 -9.12
N ALA A 18 6.27 6.96 -9.20
CA ALA A 18 5.06 6.67 -8.44
C ALA A 18 5.24 6.66 -6.92
N ILE A 19 6.43 6.27 -6.39
CA ILE A 19 6.66 6.24 -4.94
C ILE A 19 7.20 7.56 -4.37
N ARG A 20 7.67 8.46 -5.24
CA ARG A 20 8.26 9.74 -4.82
C ARG A 20 7.31 10.60 -3.98
N PRO A 21 6.03 10.77 -4.33
CA PRO A 21 5.10 11.56 -3.51
C PRO A 21 4.93 11.01 -2.09
N CYS A 22 4.89 9.68 -1.94
CA CYS A 22 4.84 9.02 -0.64
C CYS A 22 6.10 9.31 0.19
N LEU A 23 7.29 9.13 -0.40
CA LEU A 23 8.57 9.43 0.26
C LEU A 23 8.70 10.91 0.65
N GLN A 24 8.27 11.81 -0.23
CA GLN A 24 8.26 13.24 0.04
C GLN A 24 7.33 13.58 1.20
N THR A 25 6.18 12.93 1.28
CA THR A 25 5.26 13.24 2.37
C THR A 25 5.65 12.59 3.69
N ILE A 26 6.29 11.42 3.68
CA ILE A 26 7.01 10.90 4.86
C ILE A 26 8.04 11.92 5.34
N ALA A 27 8.85 12.46 4.43
CA ALA A 27 9.85 13.46 4.79
C ALA A 27 9.24 14.75 5.35
N ILE A 28 8.16 15.26 4.74
CA ILE A 28 7.41 16.42 5.23
C ILE A 28 6.84 16.14 6.63
N GLY A 29 6.21 14.98 6.84
CA GLY A 29 5.67 14.56 8.13
C GLY A 29 6.76 14.40 9.19
N LEU A 30 7.91 13.85 8.81
CA LEU A 30 9.07 13.69 9.69
C LEU A 30 9.59 15.05 10.17
N VAL A 31 9.80 16.01 9.25
CA VAL A 31 10.32 17.33 9.64
C VAL A 31 9.30 18.14 10.45
N ALA A 32 8.02 18.05 10.11
CA ALA A 32 6.94 18.70 10.86
C ALA A 32 6.81 18.11 12.27
N PHE A 33 6.93 16.79 12.43
CA PHE A 33 6.91 16.13 13.73
C PHE A 33 8.15 16.48 14.56
N GLY A 34 9.34 16.46 13.95
CA GLY A 34 10.61 16.77 14.62
C GLY A 34 10.77 18.22 15.08
N GLU A 35 10.15 19.18 14.38
CA GLU A 35 10.10 20.58 14.85
C GLU A 35 9.31 20.70 16.17
N ASN A 36 8.24 19.92 16.32
CA ASN A 36 7.37 19.97 17.49
C ASN A 36 7.84 19.06 18.63
N TYR A 37 8.63 18.03 18.34
CA TYR A 37 9.07 17.03 19.31
C TYR A 37 9.90 17.59 20.48
N LYS A 38 10.84 18.51 20.22
CA LYS A 38 11.67 19.12 21.29
C LYS A 38 11.01 20.31 21.99
N ARG A 39 9.92 20.86 21.42
CA ARG A 39 9.24 22.05 21.95
C ARG A 39 8.25 21.75 23.08
N HIS A 40 7.80 20.50 23.28
CA HIS A 40 6.81 20.15 24.30
C HIS A 40 7.13 18.83 25.01
N GLN A 41 7.26 18.85 26.34
CA GLN A 41 7.37 17.68 27.22
C GLN A 41 6.01 16.97 27.49
N SER A 42 4.89 17.40 26.89
CA SER A 42 3.53 16.93 27.22
C SER A 42 2.75 16.37 26.03
N GLY A 43 3.04 15.11 25.71
CA GLY A 43 2.17 13.99 25.30
C GLY A 43 0.99 14.08 24.32
N ILE A 44 0.23 15.18 24.22
CA ILE A 44 -1.09 15.16 23.53
C ILE A 44 -1.30 16.33 22.55
N GLY A 45 -0.59 17.46 22.69
CA GLY A 45 -0.73 18.62 21.79
C GLY A 45 0.04 18.54 20.46
N VAL A 46 0.90 17.54 20.30
CA VAL A 46 1.86 17.41 19.19
C VAL A 46 1.23 16.86 17.91
N ALA A 47 0.19 16.04 18.01
CA ALA A 47 -0.39 15.35 16.86
C ALA A 47 -1.24 16.29 15.97
N ALA A 48 -2.03 17.20 16.55
CA ALA A 48 -2.96 18.04 15.78
C ALA A 48 -2.30 19.29 15.17
N SER A 49 -1.26 19.85 15.81
CA SER A 49 -0.59 21.08 15.35
C SER A 49 0.48 20.83 14.27
N SER A 50 1.06 19.62 14.22
CA SER A 50 2.09 19.24 13.23
C SER A 50 1.54 19.15 11.80
N PHE A 51 0.26 18.82 11.62
CA PHE A 51 -0.37 18.81 10.29
C PHE A 51 -0.55 20.23 9.72
N PHE A 52 -0.76 21.25 10.58
CA PHE A 52 -0.92 22.65 10.16
C PHE A 52 0.42 23.34 9.81
N THR A 53 1.55 22.85 10.35
CA THR A 53 2.89 23.37 10.05
C THR A 53 3.59 22.67 8.87
N SER A 54 2.99 21.63 8.30
CA SER A 54 3.53 20.88 7.15
C SER A 54 3.64 21.71 5.85
N GLY A 55 2.79 22.72 5.69
CA GLY A 55 2.68 23.50 4.44
C GLY A 55 3.99 24.20 4.04
N LYS A 56 4.74 24.78 4.99
CA LYS A 56 6.02 25.45 4.69
C LYS A 56 7.07 24.47 4.15
N TYR A 57 7.09 23.24 4.67
CA TYR A 57 8.01 22.18 4.22
C TYR A 57 7.56 21.53 2.92
N ALA A 58 6.28 21.63 2.54
CA ALA A 58 5.81 21.23 1.22
C ALA A 58 6.25 22.24 0.13
N ILE A 59 6.19 23.54 0.45
CA ILE A 59 6.47 24.64 -0.47
C ILE A 59 7.97 24.91 -0.64
N ASP A 60 8.73 24.87 0.46
CA ASP A 60 10.17 25.18 0.45
C ASP A 60 11.02 23.89 0.60
N PRO A 61 11.57 23.36 -0.51
CA PRO A 61 12.41 22.16 -0.47
C PRO A 61 13.75 22.40 0.23
N GLU A 62 14.30 23.63 0.24
CA GLU A 62 15.56 23.90 0.94
C GLU A 62 15.37 23.88 2.45
N LEU A 63 14.30 24.53 2.92
CA LEU A 63 13.93 24.50 4.33
C LEU A 63 13.66 23.07 4.80
N ARG A 64 12.90 22.29 4.02
CA ARG A 64 12.67 20.86 4.30
C ARG A 64 13.98 20.09 4.35
N GLY A 65 14.86 20.31 3.40
CA GLY A 65 16.16 19.65 3.32
C GLY A 65 17.04 19.92 4.54
N ALA A 66 17.19 21.19 4.91
CA ALA A 66 17.97 21.61 6.07
C ALA A 66 17.43 21.01 7.37
N GLU A 67 16.11 21.01 7.54
CA GLU A 67 15.48 20.47 8.75
C GLU A 67 15.54 18.94 8.82
N PHE A 68 15.42 18.26 7.67
CA PHE A 68 15.62 16.81 7.57
C PHE A 68 17.04 16.41 7.98
N GLU A 69 18.04 17.13 7.48
CA GLU A 69 19.44 16.91 7.86
C GLU A 69 19.66 17.14 9.36
N ARG A 70 19.07 18.21 9.93
CA ARG A 70 19.14 18.50 11.36
C ARG A 70 18.51 17.38 12.20
N ILE A 71 17.33 16.92 11.84
CA ILE A 71 16.60 15.89 12.59
C ILE A 71 17.32 14.55 12.57
N THR A 72 17.74 14.11 11.38
CA THR A 72 18.40 12.80 11.20
C THR A 72 19.75 12.70 11.90
N GLN A 73 20.41 13.83 12.19
CA GLN A 73 21.68 13.86 12.90
C GLN A 73 21.56 14.04 14.43
N ASN A 74 20.42 14.50 14.95
CA ASN A 74 20.33 15.02 16.33
C ASN A 74 19.19 14.44 17.20
N LEU A 75 18.37 13.52 16.67
CA LEU A 75 17.26 12.91 17.42
C LEU A 75 17.56 11.45 17.80
N ASP A 76 17.04 11.05 18.95
CA ASP A 76 17.32 9.77 19.60
C ASP A 76 16.35 8.65 19.17
N VAL A 77 16.56 7.45 19.70
CA VAL A 77 15.73 6.27 19.40
C VAL A 77 14.27 6.44 19.87
N HIS A 78 14.00 7.27 20.88
CA HIS A 78 12.64 7.49 21.39
C HIS A 78 11.83 8.34 20.41
N PHE A 79 12.46 9.31 19.76
CA PHE A 79 11.85 10.06 18.68
C PHE A 79 11.38 9.13 17.55
N TRP A 80 12.27 8.27 17.06
CA TRP A 80 11.96 7.36 15.95
C TRP A 80 10.83 6.40 16.31
N LYS A 81 10.83 5.86 17.53
CA LYS A 81 9.71 5.05 18.02
C LYS A 81 8.40 5.83 18.06
N ALA A 82 8.40 7.07 18.55
CA ALA A 82 7.19 7.89 18.62
C ALA A 82 6.65 8.25 17.23
N PHE A 83 7.53 8.64 16.31
CA PHE A 83 7.17 8.93 14.93
C PHE A 83 6.58 7.70 14.23
N TRP A 84 7.27 6.56 14.29
CA TRP A 84 6.82 5.35 13.59
C TRP A 84 5.52 4.78 14.17
N ASN A 85 5.33 4.85 15.50
CA ASN A 85 4.09 4.42 16.15
C ASN A 85 2.87 5.26 15.68
N ILE A 86 3.03 6.58 15.53
CA ILE A 86 1.98 7.45 14.96
C ILE A 86 1.69 7.09 13.51
N THR A 87 2.73 6.79 12.73
CA THR A 87 2.57 6.46 11.31
C THR A 87 1.97 5.07 11.05
N GLU A 88 2.13 4.13 11.98
CA GLU A 88 1.48 2.82 11.94
C GLU A 88 -0.04 2.93 12.12
N THR A 89 -0.53 4.04 12.69
CA THR A 89 -1.96 4.28 12.95
C THR A 89 -2.66 4.99 11.78
N GLU A 90 -2.57 4.48 10.55
CA GLU A 90 -3.38 4.89 9.37
C GLU A 90 -2.89 6.07 8.49
N VAL A 91 -1.94 6.90 8.94
CA VAL A 91 -1.57 8.13 8.20
C VAL A 91 -0.74 7.83 6.93
N LEU A 92 0.23 6.90 6.99
CA LEU A 92 1.07 6.61 5.81
C LEU A 92 0.33 5.86 4.71
N SER A 93 -0.57 4.95 5.07
CA SER A 93 -1.42 4.25 4.10
C SER A 93 -2.40 5.21 3.43
N SER A 94 -3.00 6.13 4.20
CA SER A 94 -3.89 7.19 3.67
C SER A 94 -3.15 8.11 2.69
N LEU A 95 -1.95 8.52 3.02
CA LEU A 95 -1.17 9.48 2.24
C LEU A 95 -0.55 8.89 0.98
N ALA A 96 -0.07 7.65 1.06
CA ALA A 96 0.34 6.88 -0.11
C ALA A 96 -0.86 6.64 -1.06
N SER A 97 -2.08 6.51 -0.52
CA SER A 97 -3.29 6.39 -1.33
C SER A 97 -3.71 7.70 -2.02
N MET A 98 -3.53 8.87 -1.36
CA MET A 98 -3.95 10.18 -1.88
C MET A 98 -3.22 10.60 -3.16
N THR A 99 -1.97 10.16 -3.33
CA THR A 99 -1.14 10.49 -4.50
C THR A 99 -1.08 9.35 -5.52
N SER A 100 -1.70 8.21 -5.19
CA SER A 100 -1.71 7.04 -6.06
C SER A 100 -2.68 7.23 -7.23
N THR A 101 -2.34 6.62 -8.37
CA THR A 101 -3.26 6.43 -9.51
C THR A 101 -4.61 5.95 -9.00
N THR A 102 -5.72 6.55 -9.43
CA THR A 102 -7.06 6.03 -9.11
C THR A 102 -7.38 4.84 -10.01
N VAL A 103 -7.98 3.79 -9.44
CA VAL A 103 -8.32 2.54 -10.15
C VAL A 103 -9.79 2.22 -9.94
N LYS A 104 -10.44 1.59 -10.91
CA LYS A 104 -11.86 1.20 -10.80
C LYS A 104 -12.08 -0.05 -9.93
N VAL A 105 -11.05 -0.88 -9.77
CA VAL A 105 -11.09 -2.06 -8.89
C VAL A 105 -9.89 -2.03 -7.95
N ASN A 106 -10.18 -2.04 -6.65
CA ASN A 106 -9.23 -2.29 -5.57
C ASN A 106 -9.99 -3.03 -4.47
N ARG A 107 -9.84 -4.35 -4.40
CA ARG A 107 -10.61 -5.22 -3.50
C ARG A 107 -9.68 -6.12 -2.71
N ALA A 108 -9.77 -6.07 -1.39
CA ALA A 108 -9.22 -7.12 -0.54
C ALA A 108 -10.11 -8.36 -0.62
N LEU A 109 -9.51 -9.51 -0.87
CA LEU A 109 -10.18 -10.81 -0.97
C LEU A 109 -9.60 -11.77 0.08
N SER A 110 -10.44 -12.67 0.58
CA SER A 110 -10.05 -13.78 1.45
C SER A 110 -10.47 -15.09 0.80
N LEU A 111 -9.53 -15.79 0.18
CA LEU A 111 -9.80 -17.12 -0.36
C LEU A 111 -9.86 -18.14 0.77
N PRO A 112 -10.99 -18.84 0.96
CA PRO A 112 -11.10 -19.85 2.00
C PRO A 112 -10.22 -21.08 1.65
N PRO A 113 -9.68 -21.78 2.66
CA PRO A 113 -8.83 -22.93 2.43
C PRO A 113 -9.70 -24.17 2.17
N ILE A 114 -10.34 -24.21 1.02
CA ILE A 114 -11.23 -25.30 0.60
C ILE A 114 -10.49 -26.12 -0.47
N PRO A 115 -10.43 -27.46 -0.35
CA PRO A 115 -9.89 -28.31 -1.40
C PRO A 115 -10.65 -28.15 -2.70
N PHE A 116 -9.97 -28.28 -3.83
CA PHE A 116 -10.60 -28.23 -5.15
C PHE A 116 -9.97 -29.24 -6.09
N ASP A 117 -10.76 -29.71 -7.06
CA ASP A 117 -10.32 -30.68 -8.04
C ASP A 117 -9.79 -29.98 -9.30
N LEU A 118 -8.61 -30.40 -9.76
CA LEU A 118 -8.04 -29.99 -11.04
C LEU A 118 -7.97 -31.16 -12.01
N PRO A 119 -8.30 -30.97 -13.30
CA PRO A 119 -8.10 -31.99 -14.30
C PRO A 119 -6.61 -32.26 -14.51
N LEU A 120 -6.24 -33.52 -14.73
CA LEU A 120 -4.86 -33.88 -15.05
C LEU A 120 -4.49 -33.37 -16.45
N ALA A 121 -3.28 -32.82 -16.57
CA ALA A 121 -2.77 -32.32 -17.86
C ALA A 121 -2.67 -33.42 -18.93
N SER A 122 -2.40 -34.67 -18.54
CA SER A 122 -2.32 -35.82 -19.44
C SER A 122 -3.68 -36.46 -19.75
N ASN A 123 -4.69 -36.25 -18.90
CA ASN A 123 -6.02 -36.84 -19.07
C ASN A 123 -7.10 -35.97 -18.41
N HIS A 124 -7.78 -35.16 -19.23
CA HIS A 124 -8.85 -34.27 -18.77
C HIS A 124 -10.09 -34.99 -18.21
N ARG A 125 -10.19 -36.33 -18.30
CA ARG A 125 -11.26 -37.12 -17.69
C ARG A 125 -10.94 -37.57 -16.27
N ALA A 126 -9.71 -37.40 -15.82
CA ALA A 126 -9.27 -37.71 -14.47
C ALA A 126 -8.91 -36.40 -13.75
N SER A 127 -9.19 -36.33 -12.45
CA SER A 127 -8.89 -35.18 -11.60
C SER A 127 -7.96 -35.53 -10.45
N VAL A 128 -7.28 -34.51 -9.94
CA VAL A 128 -6.52 -34.56 -8.69
C VAL A 128 -7.09 -33.51 -7.74
N THR A 129 -7.33 -33.91 -6.49
CA THR A 129 -7.74 -32.98 -5.44
C THR A 129 -6.53 -32.24 -4.91
N ILE A 130 -6.55 -30.91 -5.01
CA ILE A 130 -5.55 -30.02 -4.42
C ILE A 130 -6.02 -29.66 -3.02
N ALA A 131 -5.33 -30.21 -2.01
CA ALA A 131 -5.56 -29.85 -0.62
C ALA A 131 -4.99 -28.46 -0.30
N PRO A 132 -5.65 -27.68 0.58
CA PRO A 132 -5.09 -26.42 1.07
C PRO A 132 -3.73 -26.63 1.77
N PRO A 133 -2.79 -25.68 1.65
CA PRO A 133 -1.53 -25.73 2.40
C PRO A 133 -1.81 -25.74 3.91
N SER A 134 -1.19 -26.67 4.64
CA SER A 134 -1.41 -26.83 6.08
C SER A 134 -0.15 -27.13 6.90
N ALA A 135 1.01 -27.29 6.25
CA ALA A 135 2.20 -27.89 6.83
C ALA A 135 2.81 -27.15 8.06
N HIS A 136 2.66 -25.82 8.15
CA HIS A 136 3.35 -25.02 9.18
C HIS A 136 2.41 -24.24 10.11
N ILE A 137 1.29 -23.75 9.58
CA ILE A 137 0.36 -22.85 10.29
C ILE A 137 -1.07 -23.38 10.33
N GLY A 138 -1.28 -24.63 9.88
CA GLY A 138 -2.61 -25.19 9.66
C GLY A 138 -3.32 -24.61 8.43
N SER A 139 -4.56 -25.03 8.24
CA SER A 139 -5.40 -24.57 7.13
C SER A 139 -5.91 -23.16 7.41
N ALA A 140 -5.51 -22.18 6.60
CA ALA A 140 -5.87 -20.78 6.80
C ALA A 140 -6.25 -20.10 5.47
N PRO A 141 -7.17 -19.12 5.48
CA PRO A 141 -7.51 -18.38 4.26
C PRO A 141 -6.32 -17.62 3.69
N VAL A 142 -6.21 -17.59 2.35
CA VAL A 142 -5.20 -16.80 1.65
C VAL A 142 -5.75 -15.39 1.42
N GLN A 143 -5.08 -14.40 2.01
CA GLN A 143 -5.43 -13.00 1.82
C GLN A 143 -4.80 -12.49 0.53
N MET A 144 -5.52 -11.65 -0.21
CA MET A 144 -5.03 -11.06 -1.45
C MET A 144 -5.73 -9.76 -1.78
N ARG A 145 -5.21 -9.03 -2.75
CA ARG A 145 -5.78 -7.78 -3.26
C ARG A 145 -5.86 -7.82 -4.79
N LEU A 146 -7.06 -7.64 -5.32
CA LEU A 146 -7.30 -7.44 -6.75
C LEU A 146 -7.27 -5.94 -7.07
N ILE A 147 -6.37 -5.54 -7.97
CA ILE A 147 -6.21 -4.17 -8.46
C ILE A 147 -6.41 -4.16 -9.97
N SER A 148 -7.26 -3.29 -10.48
CA SER A 148 -7.46 -3.11 -11.93
C SER A 148 -7.83 -1.67 -12.22
N TYR A 149 -7.05 -1.02 -13.11
CA TYR A 149 -7.31 0.35 -13.52
C TYR A 149 -8.71 0.50 -14.12
N ASP A 150 -9.07 -0.40 -15.04
CA ASP A 150 -10.41 -0.51 -15.59
C ASP A 150 -11.20 -1.66 -14.97
N LEU A 151 -12.52 -1.49 -14.88
CA LEU A 151 -13.44 -2.58 -14.58
C LEU A 151 -13.56 -3.47 -15.81
N ARG A 152 -13.21 -4.75 -15.65
CA ARG A 152 -13.28 -5.77 -16.69
C ARG A 152 -14.33 -6.82 -16.36
N GLU A 153 -14.78 -7.52 -17.40
CA GLU A 153 -15.70 -8.64 -17.26
C GLU A 153 -15.23 -9.67 -16.21
N GLY A 154 -16.15 -10.08 -15.33
CA GLY A 154 -15.92 -11.04 -14.25
C GLY A 154 -15.48 -10.43 -12.91
N GLN A 155 -14.97 -9.20 -12.90
CA GLN A 155 -14.45 -8.55 -11.67
C GLN A 155 -15.52 -8.01 -10.72
N ASP A 156 -16.78 -8.02 -11.15
CA ASP A 156 -17.96 -7.65 -10.37
C ASP A 156 -18.95 -8.83 -10.24
N SER A 157 -18.47 -10.06 -10.49
CA SER A 157 -19.27 -11.27 -10.30
C SER A 157 -19.58 -11.54 -8.83
N GLU A 158 -20.77 -12.09 -8.56
CA GLU A 158 -21.19 -12.50 -7.21
C GLU A 158 -20.15 -13.40 -6.51
N THR A 159 -19.53 -14.33 -7.26
CA THR A 159 -18.47 -15.21 -6.75
C THR A 159 -17.25 -14.43 -6.26
N LEU A 160 -16.83 -13.38 -6.98
CA LEU A 160 -15.69 -12.57 -6.56
C LEU A 160 -16.06 -11.61 -5.42
N LEU A 161 -17.29 -11.10 -5.44
CA LEU A 161 -17.83 -10.25 -4.38
C LEU A 161 -17.99 -11.00 -3.05
N SER A 162 -18.34 -12.28 -3.06
CA SER A 162 -18.46 -13.09 -1.84
C SER A 162 -17.11 -13.36 -1.16
N LEU A 163 -16.00 -13.26 -1.91
CA LEU A 163 -14.64 -13.34 -1.39
C LEU A 163 -14.14 -12.00 -0.85
N ALA A 164 -14.81 -10.89 -1.19
CA ALA A 164 -14.36 -9.56 -0.82
C ALA A 164 -14.55 -9.30 0.67
N ARG A 165 -13.53 -8.68 1.27
CA ARG A 165 -13.57 -8.25 2.68
C ARG A 165 -13.96 -6.79 2.76
N SER A 166 -14.72 -6.44 3.80
CA SER A 166 -14.88 -5.05 4.19
C SER A 166 -13.55 -4.57 4.78
N GLU A 167 -12.84 -3.68 4.07
CA GLU A 167 -11.75 -2.94 4.67
C GLU A 167 -12.37 -1.70 5.32
N GLY A 168 -12.28 -1.59 6.66
CA GLY A 168 -12.77 -0.44 7.41
C GLY A 168 -12.17 0.87 6.88
N GLY A 169 -12.92 1.56 6.04
CA GLY A 169 -12.53 2.76 5.30
C GLY A 169 -13.69 3.13 4.38
N ALA A 170 -13.92 4.43 4.18
CA ALA A 170 -15.11 5.00 3.56
C ALA A 170 -15.65 4.15 2.41
N LEU A 171 -16.93 3.79 2.50
CA LEU A 171 -17.72 3.09 1.48
C LEU A 171 -17.26 3.50 0.08
N SER A 172 -16.47 2.65 -0.58
CA SER A 172 -16.31 2.70 -2.04
C SER A 172 -17.58 2.14 -2.67
N LEU A 173 -18.71 2.79 -2.36
CA LEU A 173 -19.96 2.72 -3.08
C LEU A 173 -19.70 3.41 -4.41
N SER A 174 -19.18 2.67 -5.39
CA SER A 174 -19.42 3.00 -6.79
C SER A 174 -20.89 2.66 -7.13
N LEU A 175 -21.82 3.26 -6.39
CA LEU A 175 -23.26 3.16 -6.62
C LEU A 175 -23.62 4.35 -7.51
N GLY A 176 -23.82 4.10 -8.82
CA GLY A 176 -24.66 4.99 -9.62
C GLY A 176 -24.15 5.47 -10.99
N LEU A 177 -22.88 5.31 -11.35
CA LEU A 177 -22.46 5.51 -12.75
C LEU A 177 -22.32 4.16 -13.44
N LYS A 178 -22.94 4.01 -14.61
CA LYS A 178 -22.69 2.88 -15.52
C LYS A 178 -21.20 2.90 -15.89
N THR A 179 -20.38 2.24 -15.09
CA THR A 179 -18.96 2.09 -15.37
C THR A 179 -18.86 1.28 -16.65
N LYS A 180 -18.27 1.86 -17.69
CA LYS A 180 -17.99 1.14 -18.93
C LYS A 180 -17.12 -0.07 -18.58
N ARG A 181 -17.70 -1.27 -18.73
CA ARG A 181 -17.02 -2.54 -18.53
C ARG A 181 -16.21 -2.86 -19.79
N LEU A 182 -14.92 -3.13 -19.61
CA LEU A 182 -14.08 -3.63 -20.69
C LEU A 182 -14.18 -5.16 -20.76
N PRO A 183 -13.82 -5.77 -21.91
CA PRO A 183 -13.69 -7.22 -22.01
C PRO A 183 -12.70 -7.79 -20.98
N SER A 184 -12.79 -9.10 -20.76
CA SER A 184 -11.81 -9.83 -19.96
C SER A 184 -10.37 -9.56 -20.43
N SER A 185 -9.44 -9.50 -19.49
CA SER A 185 -8.02 -9.34 -19.82
C SER A 185 -7.45 -10.64 -20.35
N SER A 186 -6.58 -10.57 -21.36
CA SER A 186 -5.82 -11.72 -21.84
C SER A 186 -4.74 -12.19 -20.85
N CYS A 187 -4.41 -11.36 -19.85
CA CYS A 187 -3.37 -11.62 -18.86
C CYS A 187 -3.84 -11.23 -17.46
N LEU A 188 -3.35 -11.95 -16.45
CA LEU A 188 -3.44 -11.62 -15.03
C LEU A 188 -2.02 -11.57 -14.48
N LEU A 189 -1.63 -10.46 -13.85
CA LEU A 189 -0.34 -10.36 -13.16
C LEU A 189 -0.51 -10.85 -11.73
N ILE A 190 0.22 -11.90 -11.36
CA ILE A 190 0.29 -12.38 -9.97
C ILE A 190 1.50 -11.72 -9.30
N HIS A 191 1.26 -11.03 -8.20
CA HIS A 191 2.28 -10.29 -7.45
C HIS A 191 2.44 -10.87 -6.05
N PHE A 192 3.69 -11.03 -5.62
CA PHE A 192 4.06 -11.33 -4.24
C PHE A 192 4.91 -10.16 -3.73
N HIS A 193 4.48 -9.56 -2.63
CA HIS A 193 5.09 -8.33 -2.14
C HIS A 193 6.49 -8.55 -1.55
N GLY A 194 7.28 -7.48 -1.48
CA GLY A 194 8.56 -7.49 -0.76
C GLY A 194 8.41 -7.45 0.76
N GLY A 195 9.48 -7.13 1.49
CA GLY A 195 9.46 -7.06 2.95
C GLY A 195 10.21 -8.19 3.65
N GLY A 196 11.10 -8.87 2.92
CA GLY A 196 12.06 -9.82 3.49
C GLY A 196 11.42 -11.02 4.19
N PHE A 197 10.20 -11.39 3.78
CA PHE A 197 9.39 -12.44 4.42
C PHE A 197 8.94 -12.18 5.87
N VAL A 198 9.17 -10.98 6.41
CA VAL A 198 8.87 -10.65 7.82
C VAL A 198 7.85 -9.52 8.02
N ALA A 199 7.55 -8.76 6.96
CA ALA A 199 6.68 -7.60 7.05
C ALA A 199 6.00 -7.28 5.71
N GLN A 200 5.16 -6.23 5.74
CA GLN A 200 4.40 -5.65 4.62
C GLN A 200 3.25 -6.52 4.11
N THR A 201 2.38 -5.91 3.33
CA THR A 201 1.20 -6.56 2.73
C THR A 201 0.96 -6.00 1.34
N SER A 202 0.09 -6.64 0.58
CA SER A 202 -0.51 -6.19 -0.67
C SER A 202 -0.99 -4.75 -0.60
N LYS A 203 -1.54 -4.32 0.54
CA LYS A 203 -1.95 -2.92 0.79
C LYS A 203 -0.77 -1.95 0.83
N SER A 204 0.37 -2.36 1.37
CA SER A 204 1.58 -1.50 1.47
C SER A 204 2.19 -1.23 0.09
N HIS A 205 1.99 -2.15 -0.84
CA HIS A 205 2.51 -2.10 -2.21
C HIS A 205 1.50 -1.56 -3.23
N GLU A 206 0.25 -1.36 -2.80
CA GLU A 206 -0.85 -0.83 -3.61
C GLU A 206 -0.48 0.41 -4.46
N PRO A 207 0.23 1.45 -3.95
CA PRO A 207 0.42 2.69 -4.70
C PRO A 207 1.09 2.51 -6.06
N TYR A 208 2.16 1.71 -6.14
CA TYR A 208 2.84 1.46 -7.42
C TYR A 208 2.10 0.40 -8.25
N LEU A 209 1.42 -0.56 -7.62
CA LEU A 209 0.63 -1.56 -8.33
C LEU A 209 -0.56 -0.92 -9.06
N LYS A 210 -1.16 0.14 -8.51
CA LYS A 210 -2.18 0.91 -9.23
C LYS A 210 -1.63 1.53 -10.52
N SER A 211 -0.44 2.13 -10.48
CA SER A 211 0.22 2.67 -11.67
C SER A 211 0.56 1.56 -12.67
N TRP A 212 1.08 0.42 -12.21
CA TRP A 212 1.34 -0.73 -13.09
C TRP A 212 0.07 -1.26 -13.76
N SER A 213 -1.05 -1.34 -13.04
CA SER A 213 -2.32 -1.80 -13.62
C SER A 213 -2.85 -0.85 -14.70
N GLN A 214 -2.53 0.44 -14.60
CA GLN A 214 -2.84 1.45 -15.61
C GLN A 214 -1.91 1.30 -16.82
N ASP A 215 -0.60 1.31 -16.59
CA ASP A 215 0.42 1.32 -17.64
C ASP A 215 0.40 0.02 -18.47
N LEU A 216 0.19 -1.12 -17.81
CA LEU A 216 0.11 -2.43 -18.47
C LEU A 216 -1.29 -2.73 -19.00
N GLY A 217 -2.32 -2.05 -18.48
CA GLY A 217 -3.72 -2.33 -18.78
C GLY A 217 -4.18 -3.72 -18.32
N VAL A 218 -3.46 -4.39 -17.41
CA VAL A 218 -3.79 -5.73 -16.91
C VAL A 218 -4.24 -5.68 -15.44
N PRO A 219 -5.19 -6.55 -15.03
CA PRO A 219 -5.49 -6.74 -13.63
C PRO A 219 -4.31 -7.39 -12.91
N ILE A 220 -4.14 -7.00 -11.64
CA ILE A 220 -3.09 -7.48 -10.75
C ILE A 220 -3.73 -8.14 -9.54
N LEU A 221 -3.31 -9.37 -9.23
CA LEU A 221 -3.66 -10.08 -8.01
C LEU A 221 -2.43 -10.15 -7.11
N SER A 222 -2.42 -9.37 -6.04
CA SER A 222 -1.32 -9.35 -5.06
C SER A 222 -1.64 -10.28 -3.90
N VAL A 223 -0.76 -11.24 -3.60
CA VAL A 223 -0.95 -12.24 -2.56
C VAL A 223 -0.25 -11.82 -1.26
N ASP A 224 -0.95 -11.94 -0.14
CA ASP A 224 -0.42 -11.79 1.21
C ASP A 224 -0.02 -13.18 1.73
N TYR A 225 1.27 -13.49 1.61
CA TYR A 225 1.82 -14.75 2.10
C TYR A 225 2.07 -14.68 3.62
N SER A 226 2.14 -15.84 4.28
CA SER A 226 2.50 -15.94 5.71
C SER A 226 3.96 -15.58 5.95
N PHE A 227 4.24 -14.79 7.00
CA PHE A 227 5.61 -14.46 7.39
C PHE A 227 6.36 -15.64 8.01
N ALA A 228 7.70 -15.55 7.98
CA ALA A 228 8.63 -16.49 8.59
C ALA A 228 8.68 -16.38 10.11
#